data_AF-A0A645E6M9-F1
#
_entry.id   AF-A0A645E6M9-F1
#
_cell.length_a   1.000
_cell.length_b   1.000
_cell.length_c   1.000
_cell.angle_alpha   90.00
_cell.angle_beta   90.00
_cell.angle_gamma   90.00
#
_symmetry.space_group_name_H-M   'P 1'
#
loop_
_entity.id
_entity.type
_entity.pdbx_description
1 polymer ?
#
loop_
_entity_poly.entity_id
_entity_poly.type
_entity_poly.pdbx_seq_one_letter_code
_entity_poly.pdbx_strand_id
1 'polypeptide(L)'
;MHGMGDWDGGIYLSESLDKFINAIRKLNKFIDEKASVNSVPRITCDDLDNLINEIIKEDKYGDLENWKSMLDQIYESTQVYEDTLTMKIKKLSEEGMKINEISINLNMSVKDVYRYLRRKSEE
;
A
#
# COMPACT_ATOMS: atom_id res chain seq x y z
N MET A 1 -38.31 -10.77 -33.05
CA MET A 1 -37.86 -9.75 -32.08
C MET A 1 -36.67 -10.34 -31.34
N HIS A 2 -35.46 -9.94 -31.69
CA HIS A 2 -34.23 -10.38 -31.01
C HIS A 2 -33.89 -9.40 -29.89
N GLY A 3 -33.56 -9.94 -28.72
CA GLY A 3 -32.58 -9.36 -27.80
C GLY A 3 -32.93 -8.02 -27.17
N MET A 4 -33.85 -8.02 -26.21
CA MET A 4 -33.70 -7.15 -25.04
C MET A 4 -33.62 -8.08 -23.84
N GLY A 5 -32.44 -8.66 -23.63
CA GLY A 5 -32.09 -9.17 -22.32
C GLY A 5 -32.07 -7.98 -21.37
N ASP A 6 -32.73 -8.13 -20.22
CA ASP A 6 -32.76 -7.12 -19.17
C ASP A 6 -31.34 -6.58 -18.91
N TRP A 7 -31.20 -5.26 -19.08
CA TRP A 7 -30.02 -4.50 -18.67
C TRP A 7 -30.05 -4.19 -17.15
N ASP A 8 -31.03 -4.75 -16.43
CA ASP A 8 -31.30 -4.48 -15.01
C ASP A 8 -30.24 -5.07 -14.05
N GLY A 9 -29.26 -5.81 -14.59
CA GLY A 9 -28.16 -6.40 -13.82
C GLY A 9 -26.80 -5.69 -13.93
N GLY A 10 -26.67 -4.67 -14.78
CA GLY A 10 -25.41 -3.95 -14.99
C GLY A 10 -25.31 -2.68 -14.15
N ILE A 11 -24.15 -2.36 -13.58
CA ILE A 11 -23.92 -1.01 -13.05
C ILE A 11 -23.90 -0.02 -14.21
N TYR A 12 -24.60 1.11 -14.08
CA TYR A 12 -24.50 2.21 -15.02
C TYR A 12 -23.05 2.71 -15.10
N LEU A 13 -22.55 2.93 -16.33
CA LEU A 13 -21.18 3.41 -16.55
C LEU A 13 -20.82 4.64 -15.70
N SER A 14 -21.77 5.57 -15.50
CA SER A 14 -21.59 6.74 -14.65
C SER A 14 -21.32 6.38 -13.19
N GLU A 15 -22.06 5.41 -12.62
CA GLU A 15 -21.84 4.95 -11.25
C GLU A 15 -20.49 4.23 -11.12
N SER A 16 -20.07 3.49 -12.14
CA SER A 16 -18.75 2.85 -12.17
C SER A 16 -17.62 3.88 -12.21
N LEU A 17 -17.78 4.95 -13.00
CA LEU A 17 -16.82 6.05 -13.06
C LEU A 17 -16.75 6.82 -11.73
N ASP A 18 -17.88 7.06 -11.08
CA ASP A 18 -17.92 7.72 -9.79
C ASP A 18 -17.21 6.90 -8.70
N LYS A 19 -17.43 5.57 -8.67
CA LYS A 19 -16.73 4.65 -7.77
C LYS A 19 -15.22 4.66 -8.02
N PHE A 20 -14.80 4.60 -9.28
CA PHE A 20 -13.40 4.68 -9.65
C PHE A 20 -12.75 6.01 -9.20
N ILE A 21 -13.39 7.15 -9.49
CA ILE A 21 -12.90 8.47 -9.06
C ILE A 21 -12.77 8.55 -7.54
N ASN A 22 -13.75 8.01 -6.81
CA ASN A 22 -13.70 7.98 -5.35
C ASN A 22 -12.57 7.09 -4.81
N ALA A 23 -12.30 5.95 -5.46
CA ALA A 23 -11.15 5.10 -5.12
C ALA A 23 -9.82 5.86 -5.33
N ILE A 24 -9.65 6.56 -6.46
CA ILE A 24 -8.47 7.40 -6.70
C ILE A 24 -8.33 8.51 -5.65
N ARG A 25 -9.44 9.15 -5.25
CA ARG A 25 -9.42 10.15 -4.17
C ARG A 25 -8.97 9.56 -2.83
N LYS A 26 -9.38 8.33 -2.51
CA LYS A 26 -8.93 7.63 -1.30
C LYS A 26 -7.44 7.34 -1.34
N LEU A 27 -6.91 6.88 -2.48
CA LEU A 27 -5.47 6.68 -2.68
C LEU A 27 -4.68 7.98 -2.45
N ASN A 28 -5.10 9.08 -3.08
CA ASN A 28 -4.42 10.38 -2.92
C ASN A 28 -4.48 10.87 -1.46
N LYS A 29 -5.65 10.79 -0.84
CA LYS A 29 -5.82 11.18 0.58
C LYS A 29 -4.89 10.36 1.49
N PHE A 30 -4.79 9.05 1.27
CA PHE A 30 -3.88 8.19 2.03
C PHE A 30 -2.41 8.61 1.89
N ILE A 31 -1.97 8.93 0.66
CA ILE A 31 -0.60 9.41 0.40
C ILE A 31 -0.36 10.75 1.11
N ASP A 32 -1.29 11.68 1.02
CA ASP A 32 -1.20 13.00 1.66
C ASP A 32 -1.12 12.88 3.19
N GLU A 33 -1.95 12.00 3.78
CA GLU A 33 -1.92 11.72 5.22
C GLU A 33 -0.57 11.14 5.65
N LYS A 34 0.00 10.19 4.91
CA LYS A 34 1.33 9.65 5.19
C LYS A 34 2.42 10.72 5.07
N ALA A 35 2.33 11.60 4.07
CA ALA A 35 3.29 12.67 3.82
C ALA A 35 3.24 13.77 4.88
N SER A 36 2.07 14.01 5.47
CA SER A 36 1.91 15.00 6.55
C SER A 36 2.62 14.61 7.85
N VAL A 37 2.83 13.31 8.08
CA VAL A 37 3.45 12.77 9.29
C VAL A 37 4.96 12.64 9.15
N ASN A 38 5.46 12.34 7.95
CA ASN A 38 6.88 12.18 7.66
C ASN A 38 7.24 12.85 6.34
N SER A 39 8.31 13.65 6.33
CA SER A 39 8.84 14.28 5.10
C SER A 39 9.19 13.28 3.99
N VAL A 40 9.43 12.01 4.37
CA VAL A 40 9.48 10.86 3.47
C VAL A 40 8.41 9.87 3.95
N PRO A 41 7.19 9.90 3.37
CA PRO A 41 6.12 9.00 3.76
C PRO A 41 6.54 7.54 3.57
N ARG A 42 6.39 6.75 4.64
CA ARG A 42 6.61 5.30 4.58
C ARG A 42 5.29 4.62 4.29
N ILE A 43 5.17 4.12 3.06
CA ILE A 43 4.07 3.27 2.60
C ILE A 43 4.66 1.87 2.44
N THR A 44 4.04 0.88 3.08
CA THR A 44 4.42 -0.54 2.95
C THR A 44 3.49 -1.29 2.01
N CYS A 45 3.89 -2.45 1.50
CA CYS A 45 2.99 -3.30 0.72
C CYS A 45 1.72 -3.64 1.52
N ASP A 46 1.86 -3.92 2.82
CA ASP A 46 0.72 -4.11 3.74
C ASP A 46 -0.21 -2.88 3.83
N ASP A 47 0.33 -1.66 3.76
CA ASP A 47 -0.51 -0.46 3.79
C ASP A 47 -1.37 -0.39 2.51
N LEU A 48 -0.78 -0.71 1.36
CA LEU A 48 -1.47 -0.74 0.07
C LEU A 48 -2.54 -1.85 0.04
N ASP A 49 -2.22 -3.03 0.56
CA ASP A 49 -3.18 -4.14 0.68
C ASP A 49 -4.39 -3.74 1.53
N ASN A 50 -4.14 -3.10 2.68
CA ASN A 50 -5.23 -2.62 3.55
C ASN A 50 -6.09 -1.58 2.84
N LEU A 51 -5.47 -0.63 2.13
CA LEU A 51 -6.18 0.42 1.39
C LEU A 51 -7.04 -0.14 0.25
N ILE A 52 -6.51 -1.10 -0.52
CA ILE A 52 -7.29 -1.76 -1.57
C ILE A 52 -8.46 -2.54 -0.95
N ASN A 53 -8.21 -3.25 0.15
CA ASN A 53 -9.26 -3.96 0.88
C ASN A 53 -10.38 -3.01 1.36
N GLU A 54 -10.05 -1.78 1.76
CA GLU A 54 -11.05 -0.76 2.09
C GLU A 54 -11.81 -0.25 0.86
N ILE A 55 -11.14 -0.10 -0.28
CA ILE A 55 -11.76 0.31 -1.55
C ILE A 55 -12.76 -0.76 -2.02
N ILE A 56 -12.35 -2.03 -2.08
CA ILE A 56 -13.20 -3.11 -2.61
C ILE A 56 -14.36 -3.45 -1.67
N LYS A 57 -14.24 -3.22 -0.36
CA LYS A 57 -15.37 -3.42 0.59
C LYS A 57 -16.59 -2.58 0.25
N GLU A 58 -16.38 -1.42 -0.38
CA GLU A 58 -17.46 -0.51 -0.78
C GLU A 58 -17.93 -0.72 -2.22
N ASP A 59 -17.26 -1.59 -2.98
CA ASP A 59 -17.59 -1.88 -4.37
C ASP A 59 -17.89 -3.38 -4.56
N LYS A 60 -19.17 -3.70 -4.80
CA LYS A 60 -19.65 -5.06 -5.06
C LYS A 60 -18.92 -5.75 -6.24
N TYR A 61 -18.32 -4.98 -7.13
CA TYR A 61 -17.59 -5.47 -8.30
C TYR A 61 -16.08 -5.18 -8.22
N GLY A 62 -15.61 -4.68 -7.08
CA GLY A 62 -14.21 -4.46 -6.80
C GLY A 62 -13.48 -5.80 -6.73
N ASP A 63 -12.48 -5.96 -7.58
CA ASP A 63 -11.64 -7.16 -7.62
C ASP A 63 -10.22 -6.84 -7.15
N LEU A 64 -9.74 -7.62 -6.18
CA LEU A 64 -8.43 -7.40 -5.55
C LEU A 64 -7.29 -7.54 -6.55
N GLU A 65 -7.33 -8.57 -7.40
CA GLU A 65 -6.27 -8.86 -8.37
C GLU A 65 -6.18 -7.76 -9.43
N ASN A 66 -7.32 -7.25 -9.91
CA ASN A 66 -7.36 -6.12 -10.81
C ASN A 66 -6.75 -4.87 -10.18
N TRP A 67 -7.08 -4.56 -8.92
CA TRP A 67 -6.48 -3.42 -8.22
C TRP A 67 -4.98 -3.60 -8.00
N LYS A 68 -4.52 -4.80 -7.65
CA LYS A 68 -3.09 -5.10 -7.52
C LYS A 68 -2.36 -4.95 -8.85
N SER A 69 -2.93 -5.49 -9.93
CA SER A 69 -2.38 -5.36 -11.28
C SER A 69 -2.31 -3.91 -11.75
N MET A 70 -3.33 -3.10 -11.45
CA MET A 70 -3.32 -1.66 -11.77
C MET A 70 -2.25 -0.89 -11.00
N LEU A 71 -1.90 -1.34 -9.80
CA LEU A 71 -0.93 -0.68 -8.91
C LEU A 71 0.41 -1.42 -8.86
N ASP A 72 0.66 -2.35 -9.78
CA ASP A 72 1.80 -3.27 -9.75
C ASP A 72 3.15 -2.54 -9.64
N GLN A 73 3.35 -1.51 -10.47
CA GLN A 73 4.56 -0.68 -10.42
C GLN A 73 4.75 0.03 -9.06
N ILE A 74 3.65 0.34 -8.36
CA ILE A 74 3.72 0.93 -7.02
C ILE A 74 4.12 -0.15 -6.02
N TYR A 75 3.55 -1.34 -6.11
CA TYR A 75 3.94 -2.49 -5.28
C TYR A 75 5.41 -2.84 -5.45
N GLU A 76 5.90 -2.96 -6.69
CA GLU A 76 7.32 -3.24 -6.97
C GLU A 76 8.24 -2.18 -6.34
N SER A 77 7.92 -0.90 -6.56
CA SER A 77 8.70 0.21 -6.00
C SER A 77 8.70 0.20 -4.47
N THR A 78 7.54 -0.03 -3.86
CA THR A 78 7.39 -0.13 -2.40
C THR A 78 8.15 -1.33 -1.84
N GLN A 79 8.09 -2.49 -2.50
CA GLN A 79 8.81 -3.68 -2.10
C GLN A 79 10.33 -3.45 -2.11
N VAL A 80 10.87 -2.90 -3.21
CA VAL A 80 12.30 -2.55 -3.32
C VAL A 80 12.73 -1.59 -2.22
N TYR A 81 11.89 -0.60 -1.90
CA TYR A 81 12.14 0.32 -0.79
C TYR A 81 12.18 -0.39 0.57
N GLU A 82 11.20 -1.26 0.85
CA GLU A 82 11.15 -2.02 2.10
C GLU A 82 12.32 -2.99 2.25
N ASP A 83 12.76 -3.64 1.17
CA ASP A 83 13.89 -4.55 1.17
C ASP A 83 15.20 -3.79 1.38
N THR A 84 15.37 -2.64 0.72
CA THR A 84 16.51 -1.75 0.95
C THR A 84 16.59 -1.28 2.40
N LEU A 85 15.46 -0.89 2.98
CA LEU A 85 15.37 -0.48 4.37
C LEU A 85 15.67 -1.63 5.32
N THR A 86 15.17 -2.83 5.03
CA THR A 86 15.43 -4.06 5.78
C THR A 86 16.92 -4.37 5.80
N MET A 87 17.58 -4.37 4.64
CA MET A 87 19.03 -4.58 4.53
C MET A 87 19.82 -3.54 5.34
N LYS A 88 19.45 -2.26 5.23
CA LYS A 88 20.11 -1.18 5.97
C LYS A 88 19.98 -1.37 7.49
N ILE A 89 18.79 -1.71 7.98
CA ILE A 89 18.53 -1.93 9.41
C ILE A 89 19.30 -3.14 9.92
N LYS A 90 19.32 -4.25 9.18
CA LYS A 90 20.09 -5.45 9.54
C LYS A 90 21.58 -5.14 9.63
N LYS A 91 22.13 -4.46 8.64
CA LYS A 91 23.54 -4.04 8.63
C LYS A 91 23.91 -3.17 9.85
N LEU A 92 23.10 -2.16 10.18
CA LEU A 92 23.34 -1.33 11.37
C LEU A 92 23.30 -2.15 12.66
N SER A 93 22.39 -3.12 12.76
CA SER A 93 22.31 -4.02 13.90
C SER A 93 23.53 -4.96 13.99
N GLU A 94 24.04 -5.45 12.86
CA GLU A 94 25.25 -6.28 12.79
C GLU A 94 26.52 -5.50 13.17
N GLU A 95 26.55 -4.21 12.85
CA GLU A 95 27.59 -3.25 13.29
C GLU A 95 27.50 -2.93 14.79
N GLY A 96 26.55 -3.51 15.53
CA GLY A 96 26.40 -3.37 16.97
C GLY A 96 25.57 -2.15 17.42
N MET A 97 24.93 -1.44 16.49
CA MET A 97 24.08 -0.31 16.81
C MET A 97 22.81 -0.79 17.54
N LYS A 98 22.47 -0.12 18.64
CA LYS A 98 21.27 -0.46 19.43
C LYS A 98 20.01 -0.04 18.67
N ILE A 99 18.91 -0.76 18.89
CA ILE A 99 17.63 -0.49 18.23
C ILE A 99 17.15 0.97 18.40
N ASN A 100 17.35 1.56 19.57
CA ASN A 100 16.99 2.97 19.82
C ASN A 100 17.87 3.93 19.02
N GLU A 101 19.14 3.60 18.81
CA GLU A 101 20.06 4.40 18.00
C GLU A 101 19.69 4.29 16.51
N ILE A 102 19.35 3.08 16.03
CA ILE A 102 18.83 2.87 14.67
C ILE A 102 17.53 3.65 14.45
N SER A 103 16.63 3.63 15.43
CA SER A 103 15.36 4.37 15.43
C SER A 103 15.58 5.87 15.26
N ILE A 104 16.52 6.45 16.01
CA ILE A 104 16.89 7.87 15.90
C ILE A 104 17.57 8.14 14.55
N ASN A 105 18.54 7.31 14.15
CA ASN A 105 19.32 7.48 12.93
C ASN A 105 18.43 7.48 11.68
N LEU A 106 17.46 6.56 11.64
CA LEU A 106 16.55 6.42 10.52
C LEU A 106 15.28 7.26 10.67
N ASN A 107 15.13 8.02 11.75
CA ASN A 107 13.90 8.76 12.07
C ASN A 107 12.66 7.86 11.92
N MET A 108 12.63 6.77 12.68
CA MET A 108 11.54 5.79 12.66
C MET A 108 11.22 5.29 14.05
N SER A 109 10.01 4.75 14.25
CA SER A 109 9.66 4.22 15.56
C SER A 109 10.48 2.96 15.88
N VAL A 110 10.79 2.76 17.16
CA VAL A 110 11.44 1.53 17.65
C VAL A 110 10.66 0.28 17.21
N LYS A 111 9.33 0.35 17.19
CA LYS A 111 8.45 -0.72 16.73
C LYS A 111 8.72 -1.07 15.27
N ASP A 112 8.89 -0.06 14.41
CA ASP A 112 9.17 -0.29 12.98
C ASP A 112 10.56 -0.91 12.80
N VAL A 113 11.57 -0.46 13.55
CA VAL A 113 12.91 -1.08 13.52
C VAL A 113 12.81 -2.57 13.85
N TYR A 114 12.09 -2.94 14.91
CA TYR A 114 11.87 -4.34 15.28
C TYR A 114 11.15 -5.13 14.18
N ARG A 115 10.14 -4.52 13.54
CA ARG A 115 9.41 -5.16 12.44
C ARG A 115 10.34 -5.51 11.29
N TYR A 116 11.16 -4.56 10.85
CA TYR A 116 12.10 -4.79 9.74
C TYR A 116 13.23 -5.76 10.10
N LEU A 117 13.73 -5.75 11.34
CA LEU A 117 14.72 -6.75 11.80
C LEU A 117 14.17 -8.18 11.74
N ARG A 118 12.88 -8.36 12.04
CA ARG A 118 12.22 -9.68 12.02
C ARG A 118 11.75 -10.11 10.63
N ARG A 119 11.71 -9.20 9.66
CA ARG A 119 11.33 -9.52 8.27
C ARG A 119 12.37 -10.47 7.69
N LYS A 120 11.91 -11.61 7.17
CA LYS A 120 12.77 -12.51 6.39
C LYS A 120 13.24 -11.71 5.17
N SER A 121 14.54 -11.70 4.92
CA SER A 121 15.05 -11.27 3.62
C SER A 121 14.58 -12.33 2.63
N GLU A 122 13.88 -11.94 1.58
CA GLU A 122 13.73 -12.80 0.42
C GLU A 122 15.14 -12.94 -0.18
N GLU A 123 15.69 -14.14 -0.13
CA GLU A 123 16.97 -14.52 -0.74
C GLU A 123 16.82 -14.79 -2.23
#